data_AF-L9Y201-F1
#
_entry.id   AF-L9Y201-F1
#
_cell.length_a   1.000
_cell.length_b   1.000
_cell.length_c   1.000
_cell.angle_alpha   90.00
_cell.angle_beta   90.00
_cell.angle_gamma   90.00
#
_symmetry.space_group_name_H-M   'P 1'
#
loop_
_entity.id
_entity.type
_entity.pdbx_description
1 polymer ?
#
loop_
_entity_poly.entity_id
_entity_poly.type
_entity_poly.pdbx_seq_one_letter_code
_entity_poly.pdbx_strand_id
1 'polypeptide(L)'
;MNRGATLVVALLVATSAVTMAAAAGATTTTTATGSSTTTQSDAYAGAHVAFDVQGDAIANYSVDGEQAFSSVAVQSQSEADADAGLDASTGLEAATDLSGAGLSLATQTQASAEIQADSGATLSAHDNQHGTLVVESGDEAQYVEADLGASAEAREDGDRVVVETGDREGAFLVVGDGEVTVADGNVTADLGENATLAFRSYDEGERDEQASYEESLITEGNAAVEVTADHRDGETVSDAVTYGQETSAEAATTANGTVEMTIDRTTHEGTVVLTTVSEEAVGSLENLSVTVDGEAAVEASSKSDLEGAIGSDESRYMVAQDTQAEGQATVYVAVNHFSERTATIDGASAQDESTDESDGSEIESDDEGSTDEESADGSAENETTDGSDDSVSGFGAGAAALALLTGVGARVRR
;
A
#
# COMPACT_ATOMS: atom_id res chain seq x y z
N MET A 1 43.37 -29.07 8.35
CA MET A 1 42.94 -29.32 9.74
C MET A 1 43.19 -28.05 10.55
N ASN A 2 42.16 -27.23 10.73
CA ASN A 2 42.12 -26.20 11.76
C ASN A 2 40.70 -26.26 12.34
N ARG A 3 40.61 -26.52 13.63
CA ARG A 3 39.37 -26.56 14.42
C ARG A 3 39.27 -25.22 15.16
N GLY A 4 38.17 -24.50 14.99
CA GLY A 4 37.71 -23.43 15.90
C GLY A 4 36.24 -23.71 16.16
N ALA A 5 35.90 -24.25 17.33
CA ALA A 5 35.55 -23.52 18.55
C ALA A 5 34.07 -23.06 18.51
N THR A 6 33.18 -24.00 18.82
CA THR A 6 31.76 -23.78 19.09
C THR A 6 31.61 -23.04 20.43
N LEU A 7 31.01 -21.86 20.41
CA LEU A 7 30.71 -21.08 21.61
C LEU A 7 29.24 -21.31 21.94
N VAL A 8 28.99 -22.00 23.06
CA VAL A 8 27.66 -22.21 23.63
C VAL A 8 27.37 -21.02 24.54
N VAL A 9 26.43 -20.16 24.15
CA VAL A 9 25.89 -19.11 25.02
C VAL A 9 24.57 -19.61 25.59
N ALA A 10 24.57 -19.88 26.90
CA ALA A 10 23.37 -20.14 27.68
C ALA A 10 22.81 -18.79 28.13
N LEU A 11 21.68 -18.37 27.57
CA LEU A 11 20.98 -17.16 28.01
C LEU A 11 19.90 -17.53 29.03
N LEU A 12 20.03 -16.95 30.21
CA LEU A 12 19.19 -17.18 31.38
C LEU A 12 18.19 -16.02 31.45
N VAL A 13 16.95 -16.24 30.97
CA VAL A 13 15.90 -15.22 31.04
C VAL A 13 15.17 -15.35 32.38
N ALA A 14 15.31 -14.32 33.21
CA ALA A 14 14.58 -14.15 34.44
C ALA A 14 13.14 -13.68 34.14
N THR A 15 12.17 -14.52 34.47
CA THR A 15 10.74 -14.21 34.38
C THR A 15 10.33 -13.32 35.54
N SER A 16 9.90 -12.09 35.23
CA SER A 16 9.26 -11.20 36.20
C SER A 16 7.77 -11.50 36.24
N ALA A 17 7.32 -12.16 37.31
CA ALA A 17 5.93 -12.48 37.57
C ALA A 17 5.15 -11.24 38.04
N VAL A 18 4.08 -10.87 37.33
CA VAL A 18 3.00 -10.06 37.89
C VAL A 18 1.91 -11.02 38.36
N THR A 19 1.76 -11.08 39.68
CA THR A 19 0.77 -11.86 40.40
C THR A 19 -0.59 -11.14 40.40
N MET A 20 -1.60 -11.74 39.79
CA MET A 20 -3.01 -11.51 40.13
C MET A 20 -3.59 -12.83 40.65
N ALA A 21 -3.96 -12.82 41.93
CA ALA A 21 -4.51 -13.96 42.64
C ALA A 21 -6.02 -13.79 42.81
N ALA A 22 -6.82 -14.76 42.35
CA ALA A 22 -8.09 -15.12 42.98
C ALA A 22 -8.61 -16.50 42.52
N ALA A 23 -8.68 -17.42 43.49
CA ALA A 23 -9.59 -18.57 43.66
C ALA A 23 -9.81 -19.56 42.48
N ALA A 24 -9.14 -20.72 42.47
CA ALA A 24 -9.48 -21.97 43.18
C ALA A 24 -10.64 -22.79 42.57
N GLY A 25 -10.30 -23.89 41.87
CA GLY A 25 -11.27 -24.93 41.49
C GLY A 25 -10.82 -25.99 40.48
N ALA A 26 -9.95 -26.91 40.90
CA ALA A 26 -9.92 -28.34 40.53
C ALA A 26 -9.88 -28.83 39.03
N THR A 27 -8.70 -29.38 38.68
CA THR A 27 -8.47 -30.74 38.11
C THR A 27 -8.64 -31.01 36.59
N THR A 28 -7.49 -31.32 35.96
CA THR A 28 -7.23 -32.20 34.78
C THR A 28 -7.96 -31.92 33.46
N THR A 29 -7.23 -31.64 32.37
CA THR A 29 -6.69 -32.60 31.38
C THR A 29 -6.21 -31.81 30.15
N THR A 30 -5.03 -32.14 29.64
CA THR A 30 -4.44 -31.62 28.40
C THR A 30 -5.27 -32.05 27.18
N THR A 31 -5.92 -31.09 26.52
CA THR A 31 -6.27 -31.13 25.09
C THR A 31 -6.13 -29.70 24.58
N ALA A 32 -5.19 -29.49 23.66
CA ALA A 32 -5.10 -28.26 22.89
C ALA A 32 -6.30 -28.20 21.94
N THR A 33 -7.28 -27.38 22.31
CA THR A 33 -8.33 -26.88 21.44
C THR A 33 -8.20 -25.37 21.51
N GLY A 34 -7.52 -24.79 20.53
CA GLY A 34 -7.53 -23.35 20.33
C GLY A 34 -8.89 -22.95 19.77
N SER A 35 -9.86 -22.73 20.66
CA SER A 35 -11.00 -21.88 20.36
C SER A 35 -10.50 -20.44 20.45
N SER A 36 -10.28 -19.82 19.30
CA SER A 36 -10.23 -18.37 19.19
C SER A 36 -11.58 -17.83 19.66
N THR A 37 -11.53 -16.97 20.66
CA THR A 37 -12.68 -16.25 21.20
C THR A 37 -13.02 -15.16 20.20
N THR A 38 -14.19 -15.24 19.57
CA THR A 38 -14.77 -14.18 18.76
C THR A 38 -15.13 -13.02 19.70
N THR A 39 -14.15 -12.14 19.95
CA THR A 39 -14.46 -10.77 20.32
C THR A 39 -14.92 -10.11 19.04
N GLN A 40 -16.22 -9.85 18.95
CA GLN A 40 -16.84 -9.05 17.92
C GLN A 40 -16.33 -7.61 18.12
N SER A 41 -15.20 -7.29 17.51
CA SER A 41 -14.72 -5.94 17.26
C SER A 41 -15.43 -5.43 16.02
N ASP A 42 -16.10 -4.29 16.13
CA ASP A 42 -16.73 -3.62 15.01
C ASP A 42 -15.66 -3.31 13.93
N ALA A 43 -15.95 -3.83 12.73
CA ALA A 43 -15.48 -3.56 11.37
C ALA A 43 -14.04 -3.03 11.17
N TYR A 44 -13.12 -3.96 10.91
CA TYR A 44 -11.98 -3.67 10.04
C TYR A 44 -12.39 -4.05 8.61
N ALA A 45 -12.12 -3.17 7.63
CA ALA A 45 -12.53 -3.36 6.22
C ALA A 45 -11.36 -3.57 5.24
N GLY A 46 -10.13 -3.74 5.73
CA GLY A 46 -9.01 -4.16 4.88
C GLY A 46 -9.11 -5.63 4.48
N ALA A 47 -8.27 -6.07 3.55
CA ALA A 47 -8.30 -7.45 3.05
C ALA A 47 -7.48 -8.44 3.89
N HIS A 48 -6.97 -8.06 5.08
CA HIS A 48 -6.23 -8.94 5.99
C HIS A 48 -5.06 -9.69 5.33
N VAL A 49 -4.13 -8.95 4.73
CA VAL A 49 -2.96 -9.53 4.06
C VAL A 49 -2.03 -10.22 5.06
N ALA A 50 -1.60 -11.44 4.75
CA ALA A 50 -0.57 -12.13 5.50
C ALA A 50 0.38 -12.91 4.57
N PHE A 51 1.67 -12.88 4.88
CA PHE A 51 2.71 -13.60 4.16
C PHE A 51 3.88 -13.92 5.09
N ASP A 52 4.76 -14.81 4.65
CA ASP A 52 6.05 -15.13 5.24
C ASP A 52 7.18 -14.70 4.29
N VAL A 53 8.40 -14.55 4.83
CA VAL A 53 9.63 -14.49 4.02
C VAL A 53 10.39 -15.79 4.23
N GLN A 54 10.57 -16.58 3.17
CA GLN A 54 11.22 -17.89 3.23
C GLN A 54 12.35 -17.99 2.21
N GLY A 55 13.59 -17.87 2.70
CA GLY A 55 14.75 -17.84 1.83
C GLY A 55 14.74 -16.56 0.99
N ASP A 56 14.65 -16.72 -0.31
CA ASP A 56 14.80 -15.68 -1.33
C ASP A 56 13.43 -15.33 -1.98
N ALA A 57 12.33 -15.65 -1.29
CA ALA A 57 10.96 -15.45 -1.77
C ALA A 57 9.99 -15.02 -0.66
N ILE A 58 8.97 -14.24 -1.05
CA ILE A 58 7.75 -14.09 -0.26
C ILE A 58 7.00 -15.41 -0.38
N ALA A 59 6.48 -15.95 0.73
CA ALA A 59 5.78 -17.21 0.76
C ALA A 59 4.41 -17.08 1.44
N ASN A 60 3.48 -17.98 1.09
CA ASN A 60 2.14 -18.08 1.67
C ASN A 60 1.36 -16.75 1.66
N TYR A 61 1.44 -15.99 0.57
CA TYR A 61 0.68 -14.74 0.49
C TYR A 61 -0.80 -15.03 0.46
N SER A 62 -1.52 -14.46 1.42
CA SER A 62 -2.93 -14.69 1.64
C SER A 62 -3.67 -13.38 1.84
N VAL A 63 -4.90 -13.36 1.34
CA VAL A 63 -5.85 -12.25 1.43
C VAL A 63 -7.12 -12.82 2.05
N ASP A 64 -7.53 -12.26 3.18
CA ASP A 64 -8.62 -12.74 4.03
C ASP A 64 -8.47 -14.22 4.44
N GLY A 65 -7.22 -14.64 4.66
CA GLY A 65 -6.88 -16.02 5.00
C GLY A 65 -6.97 -17.02 3.84
N GLU A 66 -7.37 -16.60 2.64
CA GLU A 66 -7.30 -17.39 1.41
C GLU A 66 -5.95 -17.16 0.72
N GLN A 67 -5.21 -18.22 0.44
CA GLN A 67 -3.88 -18.12 -0.18
C GLN A 67 -4.01 -17.70 -1.65
N ALA A 68 -3.52 -16.53 -2.02
CA ALA A 68 -3.49 -16.07 -3.41
C ALA A 68 -2.38 -16.79 -4.19
N PHE A 69 -1.18 -16.90 -3.61
CA PHE A 69 -0.05 -17.63 -4.20
C PHE A 69 0.86 -18.22 -3.11
N SER A 70 1.55 -19.30 -3.49
CA SER A 70 2.44 -20.06 -2.62
C SER A 70 3.77 -19.36 -2.40
N SER A 71 4.34 -18.77 -3.46
CA SER A 71 5.59 -18.01 -3.41
C SER A 71 5.65 -16.94 -4.49
N VAL A 72 6.38 -15.85 -4.21
CA VAL A 72 6.83 -14.87 -5.21
C VAL A 72 8.33 -14.70 -5.07
N ALA A 73 9.04 -14.95 -6.16
CA ALA A 73 10.48 -14.78 -6.29
C ALA A 73 10.80 -13.73 -7.35
N VAL A 74 11.86 -12.95 -7.12
CA VAL A 74 12.35 -11.92 -8.05
C VAL A 74 13.84 -12.17 -8.29
N GLN A 75 14.30 -12.01 -9.53
CA GLN A 75 15.71 -12.19 -9.89
C GLN A 75 16.11 -11.23 -11.01
N SER A 76 17.34 -10.70 -10.99
CA SER A 76 17.85 -9.87 -12.09
C SER A 76 17.93 -10.69 -13.38
N GLN A 77 17.47 -10.13 -14.50
CA GLN A 77 17.57 -10.80 -15.81
C GLN A 77 19.04 -11.10 -16.16
N SER A 78 19.94 -10.19 -15.80
CA SER A 78 21.37 -10.35 -16.07
C SER A 78 22.00 -11.54 -15.35
N GLU A 79 21.50 -11.89 -14.17
CA GLU A 79 21.94 -13.06 -13.39
C GLU A 79 21.32 -14.33 -13.96
N ALA A 80 20.02 -14.33 -14.23
CA ALA A 80 19.30 -15.46 -14.82
C ALA A 80 19.92 -15.88 -16.17
N ASP A 81 20.20 -14.92 -17.05
CA ASP A 81 20.85 -15.15 -18.34
C ASP A 81 22.27 -15.72 -18.20
N ALA A 82 23.01 -15.23 -17.19
CA ALA A 82 24.37 -15.69 -16.91
C ALA A 82 24.39 -17.14 -16.41
N ASP A 83 23.46 -17.53 -15.55
CA ASP A 83 23.32 -18.89 -15.02
C ASP A 83 22.83 -19.88 -16.08
N ALA A 84 21.91 -19.46 -16.95
CA ALA A 84 21.43 -20.28 -18.06
C ALA A 84 22.49 -20.49 -19.17
N GLY A 85 23.55 -19.68 -19.18
CA GLY A 85 24.63 -19.75 -20.17
C GLY A 85 24.16 -19.43 -21.59
N LEU A 86 23.10 -18.62 -21.71
CA LEU A 86 22.43 -18.29 -22.96
C LEU A 86 23.01 -16.98 -23.55
N ASP A 87 23.38 -17.02 -24.83
CA ASP A 87 23.61 -15.79 -25.61
C ASP A 87 22.22 -15.19 -25.97
N ALA A 88 21.67 -14.34 -25.10
CA ALA A 88 20.67 -13.28 -25.30
C ALA A 88 19.49 -13.49 -26.30
N SER A 89 19.07 -14.72 -26.62
CA SER A 89 18.12 -14.95 -27.74
C SER A 89 17.07 -16.05 -27.52
N THR A 90 16.94 -16.57 -26.31
CA THR A 90 15.89 -17.54 -25.94
C THR A 90 15.18 -17.01 -24.69
N GLY A 91 14.22 -16.11 -24.92
CA GLY A 91 13.43 -15.45 -23.87
C GLY A 91 12.29 -16.33 -23.32
N LEU A 92 11.82 -15.95 -22.13
CA LEU A 92 10.72 -16.44 -21.28
C LEU A 92 10.55 -17.96 -21.05
N GLU A 93 10.77 -18.83 -22.04
CA GLU A 93 10.68 -20.30 -21.91
C GLU A 93 11.73 -20.90 -20.95
N ALA A 94 12.68 -20.08 -20.47
CA ALA A 94 13.74 -20.47 -19.55
C ALA A 94 13.59 -19.89 -18.12
N ALA A 95 12.57 -19.07 -17.87
CA ALA A 95 12.41 -18.34 -16.61
C ALA A 95 11.60 -19.09 -15.53
N THR A 96 11.26 -20.36 -15.75
CA THR A 96 10.35 -21.15 -14.90
C THR A 96 11.00 -21.86 -13.71
N ASP A 97 12.19 -21.41 -13.30
CA ASP A 97 12.96 -21.95 -12.17
C ASP A 97 13.86 -20.83 -11.62
N LEU A 98 13.26 -19.73 -11.15
CA LEU A 98 14.03 -18.64 -10.54
C LEU A 98 14.62 -19.11 -9.20
N SER A 99 15.89 -18.77 -8.96
CA SER A 99 16.49 -19.04 -7.64
C SER A 99 16.04 -18.03 -6.58
N GLY A 100 15.49 -16.90 -7.01
CA GLY A 100 15.17 -15.77 -6.16
C GLY A 100 16.42 -14.97 -5.74
N ALA A 101 16.22 -13.68 -5.50
CA ALA A 101 17.20 -12.80 -4.88
C ALA A 101 16.98 -12.77 -3.36
N GLY A 102 18.07 -12.61 -2.61
CA GLY A 102 17.99 -12.47 -1.16
C GLY A 102 17.05 -11.33 -0.77
N LEU A 103 16.17 -11.58 0.20
CA LEU A 103 15.16 -10.63 0.65
C LEU A 103 15.52 -10.05 2.02
N SER A 104 15.28 -8.76 2.19
CA SER A 104 15.43 -8.07 3.47
C SER A 104 14.23 -7.16 3.72
N LEU A 105 13.67 -7.22 4.93
CA LEU A 105 12.60 -6.31 5.32
C LEU A 105 13.17 -4.90 5.42
N ALA A 106 12.62 -3.96 4.65
CA ALA A 106 13.03 -2.57 4.67
C ALA A 106 12.19 -1.79 5.70
N THR A 107 10.87 -1.78 5.51
CA THR A 107 9.93 -0.97 6.31
C THR A 107 8.66 -1.76 6.58
N GLN A 108 8.01 -1.50 7.72
CA GLN A 108 6.68 -2.03 8.02
C GLN A 108 5.85 -0.96 8.73
N THR A 109 4.62 -0.76 8.25
CA THR A 109 3.61 0.10 8.83
C THR A 109 2.43 -0.75 9.32
N GLN A 110 1.33 -0.10 9.76
CA GLN A 110 0.10 -0.79 10.13
C GLN A 110 -0.66 -1.37 8.93
N ALA A 111 -0.42 -0.86 7.72
CA ALA A 111 -1.16 -1.22 6.51
C ALA A 111 -0.27 -1.66 5.34
N SER A 112 1.07 -1.57 5.47
CA SER A 112 1.99 -1.96 4.40
C SER A 112 3.31 -2.50 4.94
N ALA A 113 3.95 -3.34 4.12
CA ALA A 113 5.28 -3.88 4.39
C ALA A 113 6.11 -3.83 3.10
N GLU A 114 7.31 -3.30 3.21
CA GLU A 114 8.26 -3.14 2.10
C GLU A 114 9.47 -4.07 2.33
N ILE A 115 9.85 -4.78 1.28
CA ILE A 115 10.93 -5.76 1.25
C ILE A 115 11.85 -5.39 0.09
N GLN A 116 13.14 -5.32 0.34
CA GLN A 116 14.14 -5.05 -0.67
C GLN A 116 14.85 -6.34 -1.06
N ALA A 117 14.91 -6.58 -2.37
CA ALA A 117 15.63 -7.70 -2.96
C ALA A 117 17.08 -7.31 -3.29
N ASP A 118 18.02 -8.24 -3.12
CA ASP A 118 19.43 -8.06 -3.47
C ASP A 118 19.64 -7.76 -4.97
N SER A 119 18.67 -8.10 -5.82
CA SER A 119 18.66 -7.77 -7.25
C SER A 119 18.35 -6.30 -7.56
N GLY A 120 18.07 -5.49 -6.53
CA GLY A 120 17.71 -4.08 -6.67
C GLY A 120 16.20 -3.81 -6.78
N ALA A 121 15.38 -4.86 -6.85
CA ALA A 121 13.93 -4.74 -6.85
C ALA A 121 13.36 -4.44 -5.45
N THR A 122 12.19 -3.80 -5.41
CA THR A 122 11.41 -3.56 -4.18
C THR A 122 10.08 -4.29 -4.30
N LEU A 123 9.69 -5.01 -3.23
CA LEU A 123 8.40 -5.66 -3.11
C LEU A 123 7.61 -4.99 -1.98
N SER A 124 6.38 -4.56 -2.26
CA SER A 124 5.52 -3.87 -1.29
C SER A 124 4.18 -4.57 -1.19
N ALA A 125 3.85 -5.08 0.00
CA ALA A 125 2.56 -5.68 0.30
C ALA A 125 1.69 -4.68 1.05
N HIS A 126 0.46 -4.50 0.59
CA HIS A 126 -0.50 -3.52 1.07
C HIS A 126 -1.77 -4.21 1.53
N ASP A 127 -2.08 -3.99 2.79
CA ASP A 127 -3.27 -4.48 3.46
C ASP A 127 -4.45 -3.53 3.22
N ASN A 128 -4.81 -3.31 1.96
CA ASN A 128 -5.94 -2.48 1.54
C ASN A 128 -7.13 -3.36 1.12
N GLN A 129 -8.19 -2.78 0.54
CA GLN A 129 -9.37 -3.52 0.08
C GLN A 129 -9.04 -4.63 -0.93
N HIS A 130 -7.98 -4.45 -1.72
CA HIS A 130 -7.56 -5.40 -2.74
C HIS A 130 -6.44 -6.34 -2.30
N GLY A 131 -5.89 -6.18 -1.09
CA GLY A 131 -4.72 -6.94 -0.65
C GLY A 131 -3.56 -6.89 -1.66
N THR A 132 -3.20 -5.67 -2.09
CA THR A 132 -2.27 -5.45 -3.22
C THR A 132 -0.83 -5.88 -2.92
N LEU A 133 -0.19 -6.57 -3.86
CA LEU A 133 1.28 -6.76 -3.87
C LEU A 133 1.86 -6.01 -5.07
N VAL A 134 2.92 -5.24 -4.87
CA VAL A 134 3.65 -4.52 -5.92
C VAL A 134 5.09 -5.02 -5.96
N VAL A 135 5.63 -5.22 -7.16
CA VAL A 135 7.05 -5.51 -7.41
C VAL A 135 7.58 -4.46 -8.39
N GLU A 136 8.48 -3.60 -7.92
CA GLU A 136 9.17 -2.59 -8.72
C GLU A 136 10.56 -3.09 -9.10
N SER A 137 10.88 -3.09 -10.39
CA SER A 137 12.14 -3.67 -10.89
C SER A 137 13.39 -2.86 -10.51
N GLY A 138 13.21 -1.57 -10.23
CA GLY A 138 14.29 -0.65 -9.90
C GLY A 138 15.12 -0.22 -11.12
N ASP A 139 16.41 0.04 -10.90
CA ASP A 139 17.32 0.50 -11.96
C ASP A 139 17.79 -0.65 -12.89
N GLU A 140 17.30 -1.89 -12.70
CA GLU A 140 17.69 -3.09 -13.45
C GLU A 140 16.45 -3.88 -13.90
N ALA A 141 16.53 -4.57 -15.04
CA ALA A 141 15.45 -5.44 -15.50
C ALA A 141 15.37 -6.72 -14.64
N GLN A 142 14.16 -7.19 -14.36
CA GLN A 142 13.89 -8.31 -13.46
C GLN A 142 13.01 -9.37 -14.13
N TYR A 143 13.16 -10.61 -13.67
CA TYR A 143 12.16 -11.67 -13.79
C TYR A 143 11.41 -11.79 -12.47
N VAL A 144 10.10 -11.95 -12.54
CA VAL A 144 9.24 -12.27 -11.40
C VAL A 144 8.49 -13.56 -11.67
N GLU A 145 8.48 -14.46 -10.71
CA GLU A 145 7.69 -15.69 -10.76
C GLU A 145 6.79 -15.75 -9.52
N ALA A 146 5.50 -15.94 -9.74
CA ALA A 146 4.51 -16.20 -8.71
C ALA A 146 4.00 -17.63 -8.85
N ASP A 147 4.42 -18.49 -7.91
CA ASP A 147 3.95 -19.87 -7.82
C ASP A 147 2.54 -19.90 -7.27
N LEU A 148 1.62 -20.47 -8.03
CA LEU A 148 0.23 -20.52 -7.61
C LEU A 148 -0.05 -21.72 -6.70
N GLY A 149 -1.10 -21.61 -5.88
CA GLY A 149 -1.57 -22.73 -5.06
C GLY A 149 -2.10 -23.87 -5.93
N ALA A 150 -2.08 -25.11 -5.43
CA ALA A 150 -2.53 -26.28 -6.20
C ALA A 150 -4.02 -26.26 -6.64
N SER A 151 -4.81 -25.36 -6.07
CA SER A 151 -6.23 -25.13 -6.39
C SER A 151 -6.48 -23.86 -7.21
N ALA A 152 -5.44 -23.10 -7.52
CA ALA A 152 -5.53 -21.87 -8.28
C ALA A 152 -5.47 -22.14 -9.79
N GLU A 153 -6.19 -21.34 -10.57
CA GLU A 153 -6.19 -21.40 -12.03
C GLU A 153 -5.83 -20.04 -12.61
N ALA A 154 -4.79 -19.98 -13.46
CA ALA A 154 -4.38 -18.76 -14.15
C ALA A 154 -4.77 -18.77 -15.62
N ARG A 155 -5.14 -17.59 -16.13
CA ARG A 155 -5.45 -17.35 -17.54
C ARG A 155 -5.02 -15.97 -17.99
N GLU A 156 -4.50 -15.88 -19.21
CA GLU A 156 -4.23 -14.60 -19.87
C GLU A 156 -5.55 -13.93 -20.28
N ASP A 157 -5.68 -12.63 -20.00
CA ASP A 157 -6.86 -11.81 -20.30
C ASP A 157 -6.43 -10.47 -20.93
N GLY A 158 -6.01 -10.51 -22.20
CA GLY A 158 -5.42 -9.35 -22.86
C GLY A 158 -3.99 -9.13 -22.38
N ASP A 159 -3.70 -7.96 -21.81
CA ASP A 159 -2.36 -7.55 -21.35
C ASP A 159 -2.12 -7.84 -19.86
N ARG A 160 -2.96 -8.69 -19.25
CA ARG A 160 -2.94 -9.06 -17.83
C ARG A 160 -3.15 -10.56 -17.65
N VAL A 161 -2.80 -11.07 -16.48
CA VAL A 161 -3.09 -12.45 -16.07
C VAL A 161 -4.09 -12.43 -14.92
N VAL A 162 -5.19 -13.17 -15.07
CA VAL A 162 -6.21 -13.35 -14.03
C VAL A 162 -6.00 -14.71 -13.38
N VAL A 163 -6.06 -14.74 -12.05
CA VAL A 163 -5.95 -15.93 -11.22
C VAL A 163 -7.24 -16.10 -10.42
N GLU A 164 -7.78 -17.31 -10.43
CA GLU A 164 -8.95 -17.70 -9.66
C GLU A 164 -8.51 -18.68 -8.57
N THR A 165 -8.75 -18.35 -7.30
CA THR A 165 -8.43 -19.20 -6.16
C THR A 165 -9.58 -19.21 -5.17
N GLY A 166 -10.23 -20.37 -5.00
CA GLY A 166 -11.34 -20.49 -4.05
C GLY A 166 -12.52 -19.59 -4.44
N ASP A 167 -12.89 -18.69 -3.54
CA ASP A 167 -13.95 -17.70 -3.74
C ASP A 167 -13.37 -16.30 -4.03
N ARG A 168 -12.11 -16.22 -4.48
CA ARG A 168 -11.42 -14.98 -4.83
C ARG A 168 -10.92 -14.95 -6.27
N GLU A 169 -10.92 -13.76 -6.85
CA GLU A 169 -10.26 -13.45 -8.11
C GLU A 169 -9.05 -12.54 -7.84
N GLY A 170 -8.02 -12.66 -8.67
CA GLY A 170 -6.84 -11.80 -8.62
C GLY A 170 -6.37 -11.43 -10.02
N ALA A 171 -5.78 -10.25 -10.18
CA ALA A 171 -5.25 -9.76 -11.44
C ALA A 171 -3.80 -9.31 -11.29
N PHE A 172 -2.92 -9.85 -12.12
CA PHE A 172 -1.56 -9.40 -12.32
C PHE A 172 -1.50 -8.41 -13.49
N LEU A 173 -1.02 -7.22 -13.22
CA LEU A 173 -0.95 -6.07 -14.13
C LEU A 173 0.50 -5.63 -14.26
N VAL A 174 0.96 -5.36 -15.48
CA VAL A 174 2.29 -4.77 -15.70
C VAL A 174 2.14 -3.31 -16.09
N VAL A 175 2.90 -2.44 -15.44
CA VAL A 175 2.96 -1.01 -15.72
C VAL A 175 4.37 -0.66 -16.20
N GLY A 176 4.46 -0.01 -17.36
CA GLY A 176 5.73 0.33 -17.99
C GLY A 176 6.17 -0.67 -19.05
N ASP A 177 7.48 -0.87 -19.20
CA ASP A 177 8.05 -1.77 -20.20
C ASP A 177 8.16 -3.18 -19.62
N GLY A 178 7.29 -4.10 -20.03
CA GLY A 178 7.30 -5.48 -19.57
C GLY A 178 6.10 -6.27 -20.05
N GLU A 179 6.08 -7.56 -19.72
CA GLU A 179 4.97 -8.47 -20.02
C GLU A 179 4.71 -9.44 -18.87
N VAL A 180 3.46 -9.89 -18.72
CA VAL A 180 3.07 -10.95 -17.77
C VAL A 180 2.34 -12.06 -18.52
N THR A 181 2.71 -13.30 -18.26
CA THR A 181 2.21 -14.49 -18.95
C THR A 181 1.97 -15.65 -17.97
N VAL A 182 1.35 -16.72 -18.45
CA VAL A 182 1.19 -17.96 -17.68
C VAL A 182 2.14 -19.03 -18.22
N ALA A 183 3.04 -19.53 -17.37
CA ALA A 183 3.99 -20.59 -17.71
C ALA A 183 3.91 -21.73 -16.68
N ASP A 184 3.76 -22.97 -17.15
CA ASP A 184 3.65 -24.18 -16.31
C ASP A 184 2.57 -24.13 -15.19
N GLY A 185 1.56 -23.27 -15.36
CA GLY A 185 0.49 -23.06 -14.37
C GLY A 185 0.78 -21.98 -13.33
N ASN A 186 1.96 -21.34 -13.41
CA ASN A 186 2.38 -20.20 -12.61
C ASN A 186 2.28 -18.90 -13.41
N VAL A 187 2.41 -17.76 -12.72
CA VAL A 187 2.49 -16.45 -13.36
C VAL A 187 3.94 -16.01 -13.45
N THR A 188 4.38 -15.63 -14.64
CA THR A 188 5.75 -15.13 -14.87
C THR A 188 5.69 -13.77 -15.53
N ALA A 189 6.50 -12.83 -15.03
CA ALA A 189 6.63 -11.50 -15.62
C ALA A 189 8.09 -11.18 -15.99
N ASP A 190 8.27 -10.58 -17.15
CA ASP A 190 9.51 -9.94 -17.59
C ASP A 190 9.32 -8.43 -17.42
N LEU A 191 10.06 -7.83 -16.49
CA LEU A 191 9.99 -6.42 -16.17
C LEU A 191 11.26 -5.72 -16.66
N GLY A 192 11.10 -4.76 -17.56
CA GLY A 192 12.16 -3.83 -17.94
C GLY A 192 12.59 -2.94 -16.76
N GLU A 193 13.60 -2.09 -17.00
CA GLU A 193 14.07 -1.14 -15.99
C GLU A 193 12.93 -0.18 -15.57
N ASN A 194 12.72 -0.02 -14.27
CA ASN A 194 11.68 0.80 -13.65
C ASN A 194 10.24 0.39 -14.02
N ALA A 195 10.02 -0.84 -14.48
CA ALA A 195 8.68 -1.40 -14.66
C ALA A 195 8.14 -1.99 -13.36
N THR A 196 6.83 -2.11 -13.28
CA THR A 196 6.12 -2.56 -12.08
C THR A 196 5.19 -3.72 -12.41
N LEU A 197 5.22 -4.79 -11.61
CA LEU A 197 4.17 -5.80 -11.57
C LEU A 197 3.29 -5.53 -10.34
N ALA A 198 1.98 -5.42 -10.54
CA ALA A 198 1.00 -5.29 -9.46
C ALA A 198 0.05 -6.49 -9.46
N PHE A 199 -0.22 -7.04 -8.28
CA PHE A 199 -1.28 -8.00 -8.02
C PHE A 199 -2.39 -7.33 -7.20
N ARG A 200 -3.63 -7.38 -7.67
CA ARG A 200 -4.83 -6.94 -6.92
C ARG A 200 -5.78 -8.13 -6.76
N SER A 201 -6.30 -8.33 -5.55
CA SER A 201 -7.33 -9.33 -5.24
C SER A 201 -8.71 -8.69 -5.14
N TYR A 202 -9.73 -9.51 -5.40
CA TYR A 202 -11.15 -9.16 -5.38
C TYR A 202 -11.92 -10.33 -4.76
N ASP A 203 -13.00 -10.05 -4.02
CA ASP A 203 -13.94 -11.10 -3.65
C ASP A 203 -14.70 -11.61 -4.89
N GLU A 204 -15.36 -12.76 -4.77
CA GLU A 204 -16.18 -13.34 -5.84
C GLU A 204 -17.16 -12.32 -6.41
N GLY A 205 -17.00 -12.01 -7.71
CA GLY A 205 -17.89 -11.11 -8.44
C GLY A 205 -17.61 -9.62 -8.27
N GLU A 206 -16.61 -9.22 -7.48
CA GLU A 206 -16.21 -7.82 -7.33
C GLU A 206 -15.32 -7.32 -8.47
N ARG A 207 -14.70 -8.23 -9.25
CA ARG A 207 -13.97 -7.86 -10.48
C ARG A 207 -14.94 -7.54 -11.62
N ASP A 208 -15.62 -6.41 -11.50
CA ASP A 208 -16.68 -5.95 -12.39
C ASP A 208 -16.18 -4.94 -13.47
N GLU A 209 -17.10 -4.17 -14.06
CA GLU A 209 -16.78 -3.13 -15.04
C GLU A 209 -16.02 -1.93 -14.45
N GLN A 210 -16.16 -1.68 -13.15
CA GLN A 210 -15.40 -0.66 -12.42
C GLN A 210 -13.98 -1.15 -12.19
N ALA A 211 -13.80 -2.35 -11.64
CA ALA A 211 -12.48 -2.95 -11.46
C ALA A 211 -11.70 -3.02 -12.79
N SER A 212 -12.37 -3.46 -13.86
CA SER A 212 -11.77 -3.53 -15.21
C SER A 212 -11.28 -2.16 -15.72
N TYR A 213 -11.93 -1.07 -15.33
CA TYR A 213 -11.56 0.30 -15.68
C TYR A 213 -10.37 0.81 -14.85
N GLU A 214 -10.34 0.50 -13.56
CA GLU A 214 -9.21 0.85 -12.71
C GLU A 214 -7.95 0.10 -13.14
N GLU A 215 -8.07 -1.19 -13.43
CA GLU A 215 -6.98 -2.00 -13.97
C GLU A 215 -6.45 -1.43 -15.30
N SER A 216 -7.33 -0.90 -16.18
CA SER A 216 -6.87 -0.27 -17.41
C SER A 216 -6.14 1.03 -17.13
N LEU A 217 -6.65 1.89 -16.23
CA LEU A 217 -5.95 3.11 -15.83
C LEU A 217 -4.54 2.80 -15.28
N ILE A 218 -4.40 1.76 -14.46
CA ILE A 218 -3.12 1.34 -13.88
C ILE A 218 -2.18 0.84 -14.99
N THR A 219 -2.64 -0.12 -15.80
CA THR A 219 -1.83 -0.75 -16.86
C THR A 219 -1.38 0.26 -17.92
N GLU A 220 -2.24 1.23 -18.26
CA GLU A 220 -1.94 2.31 -19.20
C GLU A 220 -1.02 3.40 -18.59
N GLY A 221 -0.72 3.33 -17.29
CA GLY A 221 0.10 4.31 -16.57
C GLY A 221 -0.62 5.64 -16.29
N ASN A 222 -1.93 5.70 -16.57
CA ASN A 222 -2.79 6.86 -16.29
C ASN A 222 -3.04 6.98 -14.78
N ALA A 223 -3.23 5.87 -14.08
CA ALA A 223 -3.28 5.82 -12.61
C ALA A 223 -1.93 5.38 -12.05
N ALA A 224 -1.25 6.29 -11.36
CA ALA A 224 0.06 6.02 -10.76
C ALA A 224 -0.01 5.72 -9.26
N VAL A 225 -1.13 6.04 -8.61
CA VAL A 225 -1.29 5.95 -7.16
C VAL A 225 -2.69 5.46 -6.81
N GLU A 226 -2.76 4.56 -5.84
CA GLU A 226 -3.99 4.15 -5.17
C GLU A 226 -3.86 4.40 -3.68
N VAL A 227 -4.81 5.13 -3.11
CA VAL A 227 -4.84 5.49 -1.70
C VAL A 227 -6.06 4.85 -1.05
N THR A 228 -5.87 4.30 0.14
CA THR A 228 -6.96 3.85 1.00
C THR A 228 -6.90 4.63 2.32
N ALA A 229 -8.02 5.19 2.75
CA ALA A 229 -8.17 5.79 4.08
C ALA A 229 -9.37 5.18 4.81
N ASP A 230 -9.07 4.39 5.84
CA ASP A 230 -10.04 3.54 6.53
C ASP A 230 -9.87 3.61 8.05
N HIS A 231 -10.82 3.08 8.82
CA HIS A 231 -10.78 3.14 10.28
C HIS A 231 -10.37 1.78 10.86
N ARG A 232 -9.34 1.75 11.70
CA ARG A 232 -8.80 0.54 12.33
C ARG A 232 -8.59 0.74 13.82
N ASP A 233 -9.16 -0.15 14.63
CA ASP A 233 -8.96 -0.19 16.08
C ASP A 233 -9.23 1.15 16.81
N GLY A 234 -10.10 2.00 16.26
CA GLY A 234 -10.39 3.33 16.82
C GLY A 234 -9.55 4.47 16.26
N GLU A 235 -8.68 4.22 15.28
CA GLU A 235 -7.78 5.18 14.64
C GLU A 235 -7.95 5.15 13.11
N THR A 236 -7.85 6.30 12.43
CA THR A 236 -7.84 6.31 10.97
C THR A 236 -6.46 5.90 10.46
N VAL A 237 -6.42 4.92 9.56
CA VAL A 237 -5.21 4.39 8.92
C VAL A 237 -5.29 4.69 7.43
N SER A 238 -4.21 5.26 6.90
CA SER A 238 -4.07 5.57 5.49
C SER A 238 -2.91 4.77 4.90
N ASP A 239 -3.11 4.28 3.68
CA ASP A 239 -2.10 3.56 2.90
C ASP A 239 -2.07 4.12 1.48
N ALA A 240 -0.89 4.12 0.86
CA ALA A 240 -0.69 4.56 -0.51
C ALA A 240 0.13 3.53 -1.27
N VAL A 241 -0.47 2.96 -2.30
CA VAL A 241 0.17 2.09 -3.29
C VAL A 241 0.65 2.95 -4.45
N THR A 242 1.90 2.74 -4.88
CA THR A 242 2.43 3.40 -6.07
C THR A 242 2.64 2.39 -7.18
N TYR A 243 2.09 2.67 -8.36
CA TYR A 243 2.23 1.87 -9.58
C TYR A 243 3.14 2.55 -10.61
N GLY A 244 3.15 3.89 -10.61
CA GLY A 244 3.83 4.69 -11.62
C GLY A 244 5.30 4.89 -11.36
N GLN A 245 6.09 4.92 -12.44
CA GLN A 245 7.53 5.21 -12.36
C GLN A 245 7.79 6.59 -11.79
N GLU A 246 8.87 6.70 -11.01
CA GLU A 246 9.35 7.96 -10.43
C GLU A 246 8.22 8.76 -9.73
N THR A 247 7.29 8.01 -9.13
CA THR A 247 6.17 8.53 -8.35
C THR A 247 6.41 8.14 -6.91
N SER A 248 6.04 9.02 -5.98
CA SER A 248 5.94 8.71 -4.57
C SER A 248 4.66 9.36 -4.05
N ALA A 249 4.00 8.69 -3.11
CA ALA A 249 2.76 9.16 -2.54
C ALA A 249 2.76 8.96 -1.04
N GLU A 250 2.27 9.96 -0.32
CA GLU A 250 2.02 9.93 1.10
C GLU A 250 0.55 10.29 1.33
N ALA A 251 -0.13 9.51 2.16
CA ALA A 251 -1.52 9.76 2.53
C ALA A 251 -1.63 9.90 4.04
N ALA A 252 -2.38 10.91 4.48
CA ALA A 252 -2.66 11.16 5.88
C ALA A 252 -4.10 11.61 6.07
N THR A 253 -4.68 11.30 7.22
CA THR A 253 -5.99 11.82 7.60
C THR A 253 -5.85 12.86 8.71
N THR A 254 -6.54 14.00 8.57
CA THR A 254 -6.58 15.04 9.59
C THR A 254 -7.62 14.73 10.67
N ALA A 255 -7.46 15.36 11.84
CA ALA A 255 -8.40 15.20 12.96
C ALA A 255 -9.84 15.63 12.66
N ASN A 256 -10.09 16.36 11.56
CA ASN A 256 -11.41 16.82 11.16
C ASN A 256 -12.12 15.87 10.18
N GLY A 257 -11.51 14.73 9.84
CA GLY A 257 -12.07 13.83 8.82
C GLY A 257 -11.80 14.32 7.41
N THR A 258 -10.55 14.72 7.14
CA THR A 258 -10.12 15.14 5.82
C THR A 258 -8.95 14.27 5.40
N VAL A 259 -9.02 13.65 4.22
CA VAL A 259 -7.94 12.83 3.66
C VAL A 259 -7.07 13.74 2.80
N GLU A 260 -5.81 13.87 3.17
CA GLU A 260 -4.78 14.63 2.46
C GLU A 260 -3.79 13.66 1.82
N MET A 261 -3.49 13.89 0.55
CA MET A 261 -2.60 13.05 -0.24
C MET A 261 -1.57 13.95 -0.91
N THR A 262 -0.30 13.72 -0.64
CA THR A 262 0.81 14.38 -1.34
C THR A 262 1.38 13.40 -2.34
N ILE A 263 1.36 13.78 -3.62
CA ILE A 263 1.92 12.99 -4.71
C ILE A 263 3.07 13.78 -5.33
N ASP A 264 4.26 13.20 -5.31
CA ASP A 264 5.44 13.71 -6.05
C ASP A 264 5.69 12.77 -7.23
N ARG A 265 5.69 13.33 -8.44
CA ARG A 265 6.03 12.62 -9.67
C ARG A 265 6.97 13.50 -10.49
N THR A 266 8.07 12.91 -10.95
CA THR A 266 9.08 13.64 -11.75
C THR A 266 8.72 13.78 -13.23
N THR A 267 7.72 13.01 -13.70
CA THR A 267 7.18 13.08 -15.06
C THR A 267 6.23 14.28 -15.20
N HIS A 268 6.22 14.96 -16.35
CA HIS A 268 5.44 16.20 -16.55
C HIS A 268 3.95 15.96 -16.85
N GLU A 269 3.58 14.72 -17.18
CA GLU A 269 2.22 14.32 -17.51
C GLU A 269 1.38 14.15 -16.24
N GLY A 270 0.09 14.50 -16.30
CA GLY A 270 -0.87 14.31 -15.22
C GLY A 270 -1.07 12.84 -14.82
N THR A 271 -1.91 12.58 -13.82
CA THR A 271 -2.27 11.21 -13.41
C THR A 271 -3.65 11.19 -12.76
N VAL A 272 -4.25 10.01 -12.70
CA VAL A 272 -5.40 9.72 -11.84
C VAL A 272 -4.89 9.11 -10.54
N VAL A 273 -5.35 9.64 -9.41
CA VAL A 273 -5.21 9.01 -8.10
C VAL A 273 -6.52 8.29 -7.81
N LEU A 274 -6.43 6.98 -7.58
CA LEU A 274 -7.56 6.16 -7.12
C LEU A 274 -7.63 6.34 -5.60
N THR A 275 -8.75 6.75 -5.02
CA THR A 275 -8.82 6.97 -3.56
C THR A 275 -10.08 6.38 -2.95
N THR A 276 -9.93 5.31 -2.17
CA THR A 276 -11.02 4.69 -1.43
C THR A 276 -11.07 5.27 -0.02
N VAL A 277 -12.22 5.84 0.35
CA VAL A 277 -12.43 6.44 1.68
C VAL A 277 -13.65 5.84 2.35
N SER A 278 -13.54 5.57 3.65
CA SER A 278 -14.69 5.22 4.50
C SER A 278 -15.42 6.47 4.99
N GLU A 279 -16.72 6.34 5.26
CA GLU A 279 -17.50 7.42 5.91
C GLU A 279 -16.87 7.85 7.24
N GLU A 280 -16.23 6.94 7.97
CA GLU A 280 -15.53 7.25 9.21
C GLU A 280 -14.25 8.08 9.00
N ALA A 281 -13.57 7.90 7.87
CA ALA A 281 -12.36 8.66 7.53
C ALA A 281 -12.69 10.10 7.09
N VAL A 282 -13.81 10.31 6.37
CA VAL A 282 -14.17 11.63 5.81
C VAL A 282 -15.41 12.28 6.44
N GLY A 283 -16.02 11.64 7.43
CA GLY A 283 -17.21 12.10 8.14
C GLY A 283 -18.54 11.95 7.40
N SER A 284 -18.57 12.13 6.07
CA SER A 284 -19.77 11.91 5.24
C SER A 284 -19.41 11.62 3.79
N LEU A 285 -20.05 10.62 3.18
CA LEU A 285 -19.89 10.29 1.76
C LEU A 285 -20.90 11.00 0.84
N GLU A 286 -21.90 11.69 1.41
CA GLU A 286 -22.98 12.30 0.63
C GLU A 286 -22.56 13.58 -0.08
N ASN A 287 -21.58 14.30 0.47
CA ASN A 287 -21.13 15.61 -0.02
C ASN A 287 -19.60 15.67 -0.06
N LEU A 288 -18.99 14.75 -0.80
CA LEU A 288 -17.55 14.77 -1.02
C LEU A 288 -17.15 15.97 -1.89
N SER A 289 -16.16 16.70 -1.41
CA SER A 289 -15.51 17.78 -2.15
C SER A 289 -14.03 17.49 -2.29
N VAL A 290 -13.46 17.83 -3.44
CA VAL A 290 -12.06 17.56 -3.76
C VAL A 290 -11.37 18.87 -4.13
N THR A 291 -10.18 19.09 -3.56
CA THR A 291 -9.29 20.17 -3.96
C THR A 291 -7.94 19.61 -4.36
N VAL A 292 -7.25 20.28 -5.28
CA VAL A 292 -5.86 20.00 -5.68
C VAL A 292 -5.09 21.29 -5.53
N ASP A 293 -4.05 21.29 -4.69
CA ASP A 293 -3.26 22.44 -4.24
C ASP A 293 -4.10 23.59 -3.68
N GLY A 294 -5.20 23.24 -2.99
CA GLY A 294 -6.16 24.20 -2.44
C GLY A 294 -7.09 24.83 -3.48
N GLU A 295 -6.99 24.46 -4.76
CA GLU A 295 -7.93 24.84 -5.81
C GLU A 295 -9.03 23.77 -5.95
N ALA A 296 -10.30 24.17 -6.02
CA ALA A 296 -11.40 23.21 -6.15
C ALA A 296 -11.31 22.45 -7.48
N ALA A 297 -11.30 21.12 -7.41
CA ALA A 297 -11.37 20.27 -8.59
C ALA A 297 -12.79 20.27 -9.18
N VAL A 298 -12.91 20.10 -10.49
CA VAL A 298 -14.21 20.07 -11.17
C VAL A 298 -14.74 18.64 -11.24
N GLU A 299 -16.00 18.44 -10.89
CA GLU A 299 -16.64 17.13 -11.00
C GLU A 299 -16.75 16.71 -12.48
N ALA A 300 -16.17 15.57 -12.82
CA ALA A 300 -16.22 14.98 -14.14
C ALA A 300 -17.54 14.24 -14.34
N SER A 301 -18.13 14.45 -15.51
CA SER A 301 -19.42 13.86 -15.86
C SER A 301 -19.32 12.43 -16.43
N SER A 302 -18.10 12.00 -16.75
CA SER A 302 -17.81 10.66 -17.30
C SER A 302 -16.32 10.31 -17.18
N LYS A 303 -15.99 9.03 -17.31
CA LYS A 303 -14.61 8.50 -17.34
C LYS A 303 -13.72 9.22 -18.37
N SER A 304 -14.22 9.43 -19.60
CA SER A 304 -13.47 10.17 -20.62
C SER A 304 -13.29 11.66 -20.31
N ASP A 305 -14.20 12.24 -19.54
CA ASP A 305 -14.13 13.64 -19.11
C ASP A 305 -13.14 13.81 -17.94
N LEU A 306 -13.00 12.77 -17.11
CA LEU A 306 -11.96 12.65 -16.08
C LEU A 306 -10.57 12.47 -16.72
N GLU A 307 -10.41 11.51 -17.62
CA GLU A 307 -9.15 11.26 -18.32
C GLU A 307 -8.69 12.45 -19.16
N GLY A 308 -9.63 13.18 -19.75
CA GLY A 308 -9.33 14.41 -20.49
C GLY A 308 -8.72 15.52 -19.63
N ALA A 309 -8.76 15.41 -18.30
CA ALA A 309 -8.11 16.34 -17.39
C ALA A 309 -6.59 16.10 -17.27
N ILE A 310 -6.11 14.89 -17.58
CA ILE A 310 -4.67 14.56 -17.60
C ILE A 310 -3.99 15.41 -18.68
N GLY A 311 -3.02 16.22 -18.27
CA GLY A 311 -2.32 17.15 -19.15
C GLY A 311 -3.11 18.43 -19.49
N SER A 312 -4.23 18.69 -18.82
CA SER A 312 -5.06 19.89 -19.05
C SER A 312 -4.72 21.04 -18.08
N ASP A 313 -5.41 22.17 -18.17
CA ASP A 313 -5.24 23.29 -17.22
C ASP A 313 -6.07 23.13 -15.93
N GLU A 314 -6.93 22.11 -15.82
CA GLU A 314 -7.91 21.96 -14.75
C GLU A 314 -7.90 20.53 -14.18
N SER A 315 -7.80 20.41 -12.85
CA SER A 315 -7.94 19.12 -12.16
C SER A 315 -9.41 18.72 -12.04
N ARG A 316 -9.69 17.43 -12.14
CA ARG A 316 -11.06 16.90 -12.07
C ARG A 316 -11.17 15.75 -11.11
N TYR A 317 -12.38 15.51 -10.62
CA TYR A 317 -12.67 14.34 -9.80
C TYR A 317 -13.97 13.66 -10.21
N MET A 318 -14.10 12.37 -9.93
CA MET A 318 -15.33 11.62 -10.13
C MET A 318 -15.52 10.69 -8.95
N VAL A 319 -16.71 10.70 -8.36
CA VAL A 319 -17.06 9.80 -7.26
C VAL A 319 -17.75 8.56 -7.84
N ALA A 320 -17.14 7.40 -7.68
CA ALA A 320 -17.78 6.10 -7.82
C ALA A 320 -18.24 5.63 -6.44
N GLN A 321 -19.55 5.47 -6.28
CA GLN A 321 -20.07 4.84 -5.07
C GLN A 321 -19.89 3.33 -5.20
N ASP A 322 -19.16 2.76 -4.26
CA ASP A 322 -19.09 1.32 -4.10
C ASP A 322 -20.46 0.84 -3.61
N THR A 323 -21.22 0.21 -4.51
CA THR A 323 -22.56 -0.29 -4.18
C THR A 323 -22.52 -1.55 -3.29
N GLN A 324 -21.32 -2.04 -2.96
CA GLN A 324 -21.07 -3.36 -2.41
C GLN A 324 -20.46 -3.29 -0.99
N ALA A 325 -19.62 -2.30 -0.71
CA ALA A 325 -19.16 -1.97 0.64
C ALA A 325 -20.04 -0.86 1.25
N GLU A 326 -20.92 -1.22 2.18
CA GLU A 326 -21.76 -0.24 2.89
C GLU A 326 -20.85 0.76 3.65
N GLY A 327 -20.87 2.04 3.26
CA GLY A 327 -20.13 3.10 3.97
C GLY A 327 -18.73 3.41 3.42
N GLN A 328 -18.43 3.04 2.18
CA GLN A 328 -17.22 3.45 1.47
C GLN A 328 -17.54 4.11 0.11
N ALA A 329 -16.62 4.93 -0.38
CA ALA A 329 -16.67 5.49 -1.73
C ALA A 329 -15.28 5.55 -2.36
N THR A 330 -15.24 5.34 -3.66
CA THR A 330 -14.02 5.46 -4.47
C THR A 330 -14.06 6.80 -5.21
N VAL A 331 -13.06 7.65 -4.98
CA VAL A 331 -12.91 8.95 -5.62
C VAL A 331 -11.72 8.87 -6.57
N TYR A 332 -11.99 9.11 -7.86
CA TYR A 332 -10.94 9.26 -8.85
C TYR A 332 -10.55 10.72 -8.94
N VAL A 333 -9.28 11.06 -8.70
CA VAL A 333 -8.77 12.43 -8.75
C VAL A 333 -7.78 12.57 -9.90
N ALA A 334 -8.18 13.19 -11.00
CA ALA A 334 -7.31 13.51 -12.13
C ALA A 334 -6.55 14.81 -11.87
N VAL A 335 -5.25 14.67 -11.64
CA VAL A 335 -4.29 15.76 -11.46
C VAL A 335 -3.71 16.13 -12.81
N ASN A 336 -3.76 17.42 -13.13
CA ASN A 336 -3.62 17.91 -14.49
C ASN A 336 -2.17 17.95 -15.02
N HIS A 337 -1.21 18.40 -14.21
CA HIS A 337 0.22 18.44 -14.57
C HIS A 337 1.06 18.13 -13.35
N PHE A 338 2.13 17.34 -13.51
CA PHE A 338 2.94 16.94 -12.36
C PHE A 338 4.15 17.83 -12.07
N SER A 339 4.10 18.33 -10.84
CA SER A 339 5.16 18.58 -9.86
C SER A 339 4.70 17.87 -8.58
N GLU A 340 5.33 18.08 -7.43
CA GLU A 340 4.66 17.76 -6.16
C GLU A 340 3.27 18.44 -6.11
N ARG A 341 2.23 17.67 -5.78
CA ARG A 341 0.81 18.09 -5.76
C ARG A 341 0.15 17.55 -4.51
N THR A 342 -0.73 18.35 -3.90
CA THR A 342 -1.51 17.93 -2.72
C THR A 342 -2.99 17.87 -3.08
N ALA A 343 -3.58 16.67 -3.01
CA ALA A 343 -5.02 16.48 -3.17
C ALA A 343 -5.67 16.31 -1.81
N THR A 344 -6.85 16.90 -1.62
CA THR A 344 -7.60 16.85 -0.36
C THR A 344 -9.03 16.43 -0.65
N ILE A 345 -9.52 15.42 0.07
CA ILE A 345 -10.90 14.94 0.01
C ILE A 345 -11.55 15.22 1.36
N ASP A 346 -12.67 15.93 1.33
CA ASP A 346 -13.44 16.32 2.51
C ASP A 346 -14.90 15.94 2.35
N GLY A 347 -15.45 15.23 3.34
CA GLY A 347 -16.87 14.95 3.44
C GLY A 347 -17.54 16.05 4.25
N ALA A 348 -18.18 16.99 3.57
CA ALA A 348 -18.88 18.06 4.26
C ALA A 348 -20.02 17.45 5.10
N SER A 349 -19.82 17.40 6.42
CA SER A 349 -20.94 17.20 7.35
C SER A 349 -21.86 18.39 7.17
N ALA A 350 -23.13 18.15 6.84
CA ALA A 350 -24.13 19.19 6.65
C ALA A 350 -24.12 20.12 7.87
N GLN A 351 -23.39 21.23 7.75
CA GLN A 351 -23.26 22.20 8.80
C GLN A 351 -24.60 22.90 8.79
N ASP A 352 -25.37 22.66 9.87
CA ASP A 352 -26.64 23.31 10.18
C ASP A 352 -26.59 24.73 9.64
N GLU A 353 -27.44 25.02 8.65
CA GLU A 353 -27.62 26.36 8.10
C GLU A 353 -28.25 27.25 9.18
N SER A 354 -27.51 27.52 10.25
CA SER A 354 -27.75 28.66 11.11
C SER A 354 -27.40 29.90 10.30
N THR A 355 -28.38 30.28 9.49
CA THR A 355 -28.58 31.61 8.95
C THR A 355 -28.58 32.58 10.13
N ASP A 356 -27.40 33.07 10.52
CA ASP A 356 -27.28 34.18 11.46
C ASP A 356 -27.44 35.48 10.65
N GLU A 357 -28.70 35.80 10.35
CA GLU A 357 -29.11 37.18 10.06
C GLU A 357 -28.98 38.00 11.35
N SER A 358 -27.76 38.44 11.69
CA SER A 358 -27.54 39.46 12.71
C SER A 358 -26.94 40.72 12.11
N ASP A 359 -27.88 41.63 11.86
CA ASP A 359 -27.82 43.08 11.73
C ASP A 359 -26.58 43.77 12.33
N GLY A 360 -26.09 44.76 11.60
CA GLY A 360 -24.83 45.43 11.87
C GLY A 360 -24.82 46.32 13.11
N SER A 361 -23.62 46.47 13.68
CA SER A 361 -23.27 47.65 14.44
C SER A 361 -21.76 47.86 14.41
N GLU A 362 -21.37 48.89 13.67
CA GLU A 362 -20.06 49.54 13.70
C GLU A 362 -19.74 50.01 15.13
N ILE A 363 -18.56 49.67 15.67
CA ILE A 363 -17.88 50.48 16.70
C ILE A 363 -16.37 50.47 16.39
N GLU A 364 -15.86 51.66 16.10
CA GLU A 364 -14.46 51.99 15.94
C GLU A 364 -13.73 52.05 17.31
N SER A 365 -12.39 51.93 17.21
CA SER A 365 -11.38 52.67 17.97
C SER A 365 -10.69 52.07 19.21
N ASP A 366 -9.38 51.84 18.99
CA ASP A 366 -8.21 52.14 19.83
C ASP A 366 -7.90 51.24 21.05
N ASP A 367 -6.70 50.61 21.04
CA ASP A 367 -5.61 50.98 21.96
C ASP A 367 -4.28 50.25 21.63
N GLU A 368 -3.18 50.99 21.80
CA GLU A 368 -1.81 50.64 21.47
C GLU A 368 -1.12 49.79 22.56
N GLY A 369 -0.06 49.04 22.22
CA GLY A 369 0.91 48.62 23.25
C GLY A 369 1.86 47.44 22.94
N SER A 370 2.97 47.75 22.28
CA SER A 370 4.37 47.26 22.46
C SER A 370 4.64 46.09 23.43
N THR A 371 5.44 45.07 23.08
CA THR A 371 6.91 44.98 23.38
C THR A 371 7.58 43.66 22.89
N ASP A 372 8.77 43.84 22.32
CA ASP A 372 10.02 43.04 22.14
C ASP A 372 10.23 41.55 22.53
N GLU A 373 10.81 40.84 21.54
CA GLU A 373 12.09 40.08 21.46
C GLU A 373 12.50 38.88 22.37
N GLU A 374 13.24 37.98 21.70
CA GLU A 374 14.34 37.06 22.13
C GLU A 374 14.08 35.56 22.40
N SER A 375 14.53 34.74 21.42
CA SER A 375 15.54 33.66 21.47
C SER A 375 15.58 32.64 22.63
N ALA A 376 15.52 31.33 22.32
CA ALA A 376 16.30 30.28 23.01
C ALA A 376 16.47 28.98 22.20
N ASP A 377 17.74 28.62 22.03
CA ASP A 377 18.37 27.39 21.52
C ASP A 377 18.17 26.18 22.46
N GLY A 378 18.10 24.99 21.90
CA GLY A 378 18.02 23.73 22.64
C GLY A 378 18.32 22.50 21.79
N SER A 379 19.60 22.30 21.46
CA SER A 379 20.15 21.05 20.93
C SER A 379 19.94 19.87 21.91
N ALA A 380 19.59 18.68 21.39
CA ALA A 380 19.80 17.41 22.09
C ALA A 380 20.16 16.30 21.10
N GLU A 381 21.37 15.78 21.31
CA GLU A 381 21.97 14.62 20.66
C GLU A 381 21.40 13.34 21.30
N ASN A 382 21.26 12.26 20.53
CA ASN A 382 22.03 11.00 20.69
C ASN A 382 21.23 9.69 20.50
N GLU A 383 21.95 8.75 19.87
CA GLU A 383 21.93 7.28 20.01
C GLU A 383 20.88 6.43 19.28
N THR A 384 21.37 5.84 18.18
CA THR A 384 20.97 4.58 17.54
C THR A 384 21.09 3.38 18.47
N THR A 385 20.22 2.38 18.31
CA THR A 385 20.49 0.98 18.71
C THR A 385 19.74 0.03 17.78
N ASP A 386 20.51 -0.66 16.94
CA ASP A 386 20.12 -1.86 16.17
C ASP A 386 19.94 -3.07 17.08
N GLY A 387 19.01 -3.95 16.71
CA GLY A 387 18.88 -5.30 17.27
C GLY A 387 17.89 -6.17 16.48
N SER A 388 18.42 -6.97 15.55
CA SER A 388 17.75 -7.99 14.74
C SER A 388 17.29 -9.20 15.55
N ASP A 389 16.07 -9.69 15.27
CA ASP A 389 15.64 -11.08 15.42
C ASP A 389 14.67 -11.39 14.26
N ASP A 390 15.10 -12.25 13.32
CA ASP A 390 14.39 -12.69 12.12
C ASP A 390 13.25 -13.67 12.43
N SER A 391 12.03 -13.13 12.49
CA SER A 391 10.79 -13.83 12.11
C SER A 391 9.65 -12.80 12.05
N VAL A 392 9.42 -12.21 10.89
CA VAL A 392 8.27 -11.33 10.64
C VAL A 392 7.04 -12.19 10.35
N SER A 393 6.19 -12.32 11.35
CA SER A 393 4.79 -12.72 11.14
C SER A 393 4.04 -11.51 10.61
N GLY A 394 3.31 -11.65 9.51
CA GLY A 394 2.48 -10.58 8.92
C GLY A 394 1.58 -9.86 9.94
N PHE A 395 1.26 -8.59 9.63
CA PHE A 395 0.56 -7.57 10.41
C PHE A 395 -0.08 -8.08 11.73
N GLY A 396 0.76 -8.26 12.75
CA GLY A 396 0.38 -8.90 14.01
C GLY A 396 0.47 -7.96 15.20
N ALA A 397 -0.69 -7.47 15.64
CA ALA A 397 -1.00 -6.76 16.90
C ALA A 397 0.17 -6.23 17.75
N GLY A 398 0.52 -4.96 17.54
CA GLY A 398 0.85 -4.03 18.63
C GLY A 398 2.30 -3.54 18.72
N ALA A 399 2.55 -2.35 18.19
CA ALA A 399 3.32 -1.28 18.83
C ALA A 399 3.09 0.05 18.08
N ALA A 400 2.37 0.99 18.68
CA ALA A 400 2.34 2.37 18.20
C ALA A 400 3.73 3.00 18.39
N ALA A 401 4.42 3.29 17.29
CA ALA A 401 5.60 4.13 17.26
C ALA A 401 5.34 5.32 16.34
N LEU A 402 5.08 6.48 16.94
CA LEU A 402 5.15 7.78 16.28
C LEU A 402 6.57 7.98 15.75
N ALA A 403 6.73 8.04 14.43
CA ALA A 403 7.95 8.53 13.79
C ALA A 403 7.59 9.59 12.73
N LEU A 404 7.69 10.86 13.13
CA LEU A 404 7.89 11.98 12.23
C LEU A 404 9.28 11.84 11.59
N LEU A 405 9.35 11.62 10.28
CA LEU A 405 10.58 11.81 9.52
C LEU A 405 10.31 12.58 8.22
N THR A 406 10.53 13.89 8.30
CA THR A 406 10.94 14.71 7.16
C THR A 406 12.23 14.16 6.55
N GLY A 407 12.17 13.68 5.32
CA GLY A 407 13.31 13.11 4.61
C GLY A 407 13.16 13.15 3.10
N VAL A 408 12.99 14.35 2.51
CA VAL A 408 13.08 14.56 1.06
C VAL A 408 14.52 14.21 0.61
N GLY A 409 14.68 12.99 0.13
CA GLY A 409 15.90 12.48 -0.48
C GLY A 409 15.96 12.88 -1.94
N ALA A 410 16.44 14.09 -2.22
CA ALA A 410 16.77 14.50 -3.59
C ALA A 410 17.83 13.57 -4.19
N ARG A 411 17.43 12.62 -5.05
CA ARG A 411 18.33 11.85 -5.93
C ARG A 411 18.95 12.81 -6.95
N VAL A 412 20.13 13.36 -6.63
CA VAL A 412 20.98 14.05 -7.61
C VAL A 412 21.74 13.00 -8.42
N ARG A 413 21.25 12.69 -9.64
CA ARG A 413 22.00 11.92 -10.65
C ARG A 413 23.28 12.68 -11.04
N ARG A 414 24.38 11.93 -11.20
CA ARG A 414 25.62 12.41 -11.83
C ARG A 414 26.00 11.53 -13.00
#